data_AF-A0A9X0W835-F1
#
_entry.id   AF-A0A9X0W835-F1
#
_cell.length_a   1.000
_cell.length_b   1.000
_cell.length_c   1.000
_cell.angle_alpha   90.00
_cell.angle_beta   90.00
_cell.angle_gamma   90.00
#
_symmetry.space_group_name_H-M   'P 1'
#
loop_
_entity.id
_entity.type
_entity.pdbx_description
1 polymer ?
#
loop_
_entity_poly.entity_id
_entity_poly.type
_entity_poly.pdbx_seq_one_letter_code
_entity_poly.pdbx_strand_id
1 'polypeptide(L)'
;MKKELGHSDTAKGTRGDTDWERLRAQPDSEVVYTEDAPMTSPDDWANAIAHKGLPIPSRKTQIALRVDDDVLAWFKAQGTGYQTRMNAVLRAFCDAHRPDT
;
A
#
# COMPACT_ATOMS: atom_id res chain seq x y z
N MET A 1 -3.03 -13.72 28.95
CA MET A 1 -3.69 -12.51 28.39
C MET A 1 -3.22 -12.35 26.95
N LYS A 2 -4.07 -12.69 25.99
CA LYS A 2 -3.73 -12.74 24.55
C LYS A 2 -3.94 -11.34 23.96
N LYS A 3 -2.95 -10.83 23.22
CA LYS A 3 -2.99 -9.53 22.54
C LYS A 3 -3.63 -9.71 21.17
N GLU A 4 -4.84 -9.19 21.00
CA GLU A 4 -5.54 -9.09 19.71
C GLU A 4 -4.97 -7.87 18.97
N LEU A 5 -4.07 -8.11 18.01
CA LEU A 5 -3.59 -7.09 17.08
C LEU A 5 -4.68 -6.86 16.03
N GLY A 6 -5.31 -5.69 16.05
CA GLY A 6 -6.29 -5.27 15.06
C GLY A 6 -5.70 -5.31 13.65
N HIS A 7 -5.96 -6.40 12.93
CA HIS A 7 -5.84 -6.47 11.48
C HIS A 7 -7.21 -6.07 10.93
N SER A 8 -7.27 -4.97 10.19
CA SER A 8 -8.42 -4.73 9.33
C SER A 8 -8.47 -5.86 8.30
N ASP A 9 -9.48 -6.74 8.41
CA ASP A 9 -9.82 -7.76 7.43
C ASP A 9 -10.16 -7.09 6.09
N THR A 10 -9.13 -6.77 5.33
CA THR A 10 -9.29 -6.59 3.89
C THR A 10 -9.33 -8.01 3.36
N ALA A 11 -10.48 -8.42 2.79
CA ALA A 11 -10.71 -9.75 2.26
C ALA A 11 -9.45 -10.23 1.53
N LYS A 12 -8.75 -11.18 2.15
CA LYS A 12 -7.54 -11.78 1.61
C LYS A 12 -7.97 -12.44 0.31
N GLY A 13 -7.60 -11.85 -0.83
CA GLY A 13 -7.99 -12.35 -2.14
C GLY A 13 -7.80 -13.86 -2.17
N THR A 14 -8.82 -14.58 -2.65
CA THR A 14 -8.78 -16.03 -2.82
C THR A 14 -7.43 -16.40 -3.43
N ARG A 15 -6.63 -17.20 -2.72
CA ARG A 15 -5.38 -17.72 -3.29
C ARG A 15 -5.77 -18.41 -4.59
N GLY A 16 -5.27 -17.89 -5.71
CA GLY A 16 -5.47 -18.54 -7.00
C GLY A 16 -4.94 -19.96 -6.95
N ASP A 17 -5.48 -20.83 -7.81
CA ASP A 17 -5.10 -22.24 -7.94
C ASP A 17 -3.69 -22.43 -8.57
N THR A 18 -2.83 -21.41 -8.43
CA THR A 18 -1.50 -21.39 -9.01
C THR A 18 -0.55 -22.21 -8.13
N ASP A 19 0.00 -23.27 -8.69
CA ASP A 19 1.11 -24.01 -8.11
C ASP A 19 2.41 -23.19 -8.21
N TRP A 20 2.73 -22.49 -7.13
CA TRP A 20 3.92 -21.63 -7.04
C TRP A 20 5.24 -22.41 -6.91
N GLU A 21 5.20 -23.67 -6.44
CA GLU A 21 6.42 -24.48 -6.34
C GLU A 21 6.85 -24.97 -7.72
N ARG A 22 5.89 -25.45 -8.52
CA ARG A 22 6.11 -25.81 -9.92
C ARG A 22 6.63 -24.63 -10.73
N LEU A 23 5.98 -23.47 -10.63
CA LEU A 23 6.35 -22.28 -11.41
C LEU A 23 7.78 -21.80 -11.10
N ARG A 24 8.21 -21.87 -9.83
CA ARG A 24 9.58 -21.50 -9.44
C ARG A 24 10.65 -22.47 -9.95
N ALA A 25 10.29 -23.73 -10.17
CA ALA A 25 11.20 -24.76 -10.66
C ALA A 25 11.27 -24.85 -12.20
N GLN A 26 10.34 -24.20 -12.90
CA GLN A 26 10.29 -24.21 -14.36
C GLN A 26 11.46 -23.41 -14.95
N PRO A 27 12.22 -23.96 -15.92
CA PRO A 27 13.26 -23.21 -16.62
C PRO A 27 12.66 -22.23 -17.64
N ASP A 28 13.32 -21.10 -17.84
CA ASP A 28 12.88 -20.05 -18.78
C ASP A 28 12.66 -20.57 -20.21
N SER A 29 13.40 -21.61 -20.64
CA SER A 29 13.25 -22.23 -21.96
C SER A 29 11.90 -22.88 -22.22
N GLU A 30 11.14 -23.19 -21.16
CA GLU A 30 9.80 -23.77 -21.25
C GLU A 30 8.69 -22.72 -21.25
N VAL A 31 9.02 -21.43 -21.16
CA VAL A 31 8.05 -20.34 -21.20
C VAL A 31 7.53 -20.19 -22.63
N VAL A 32 6.22 -20.39 -22.80
CA VAL A 32 5.54 -20.26 -24.10
C VAL A 32 5.02 -18.82 -24.23
N TYR A 33 5.43 -18.14 -25.30
CA TYR A 33 4.90 -16.83 -25.67
C TYR A 33 3.67 -17.00 -26.56
N THR A 34 2.62 -16.26 -26.25
CA THR A 34 1.37 -16.26 -27.02
C THR A 34 1.10 -14.86 -27.57
N GLU A 35 0.06 -14.71 -28.40
CA GLU A 35 -0.37 -13.40 -28.88
C GLU A 35 -0.77 -12.46 -27.72
N ASP A 36 -1.41 -13.01 -26.68
CA ASP A 36 -1.79 -12.27 -25.46
C ASP A 36 -0.62 -12.04 -24.48
N ALA A 37 0.48 -12.77 -24.63
CA ALA A 37 1.67 -12.69 -23.79
C ALA A 37 2.94 -12.77 -24.65
N PRO A 38 3.20 -11.75 -25.49
CA PRO A 38 4.35 -11.73 -26.37
C PRO A 38 5.65 -11.57 -25.58
N MET A 39 6.76 -11.97 -26.18
CA MET A 39 8.08 -11.73 -25.62
C MET A 39 8.36 -10.22 -25.62
N THR A 40 8.76 -9.67 -24.46
CA THR A 40 9.10 -8.26 -24.36
C THR A 40 10.38 -7.92 -25.11
N SER A 41 10.36 -6.82 -25.85
CA SER A 41 11.47 -6.24 -26.58
C SER A 41 12.02 -4.98 -25.88
N PRO A 42 13.25 -4.53 -26.17
CA PRO A 42 13.77 -3.26 -25.65
C PRO A 42 12.91 -2.04 -25.99
N ASP A 43 12.23 -2.06 -27.15
CA ASP A 43 11.34 -0.98 -27.58
C ASP A 43 10.13 -0.80 -26.66
N ASP A 44 9.64 -1.89 -26.05
CA ASP A 44 8.57 -1.84 -25.04
C ASP A 44 8.98 -1.03 -23.81
N TRP A 45 10.29 -0.92 -23.56
CA TRP A 45 10.87 -0.19 -22.43
C TRP A 45 11.40 1.20 -22.81
N ALA A 46 11.46 1.54 -24.10
CA ALA A 46 12.08 2.78 -24.57
C ALA A 46 11.43 4.05 -23.99
N ASN A 47 10.13 4.00 -23.75
CA ASN A 47 9.34 5.07 -23.13
C ASN A 47 8.84 4.72 -21.72
N ALA A 48 9.31 3.61 -21.15
CA ALA A 48 8.89 3.22 -19.81
C ALA A 48 9.40 4.25 -18.79
N ILE A 49 8.47 4.85 -18.06
CA ILE A 49 8.81 5.73 -16.95
C ILE A 49 9.23 4.84 -15.78
N ALA A 50 10.54 4.65 -15.62
CA ALA A 50 11.06 4.05 -14.40
C ALA A 50 10.69 4.97 -13.24
N HIS A 51 9.89 4.45 -12.29
CA HIS A 51 9.58 5.11 -11.02
C HIS A 51 10.83 5.15 -10.11
N LYS A 52 11.93 5.73 -10.59
CA LYS A 52 13.13 6.04 -9.81
C LYS A 52 12.89 7.37 -9.11
N GLY A 53 12.88 7.35 -7.77
CA GLY A 53 12.79 8.57 -6.96
C GLY A 53 11.38 9.03 -6.60
N LEU A 54 10.35 8.19 -6.76
CA LEU A 54 9.12 8.44 -6.02
C LEU A 54 9.46 8.44 -4.53
N PRO A 55 9.09 9.50 -3.77
CA PRO A 55 9.32 9.50 -2.34
C PRO A 55 8.65 8.26 -1.76
N ILE A 56 9.46 7.36 -1.22
CA ILE A 56 8.96 6.18 -0.52
C ILE A 56 8.04 6.73 0.58
N PRO A 57 6.75 6.38 0.58
CA PRO A 57 5.84 6.91 1.59
C PRO A 57 6.42 6.57 2.97
N SER A 58 6.70 7.60 3.76
CA SER A 58 7.26 7.43 5.10
C SER A 58 6.37 6.45 5.86
N ARG A 59 6.97 5.41 6.45
CA ARG A 59 6.22 4.42 7.22
C ARG A 59 5.44 5.14 8.33
N LYS A 60 4.13 4.93 8.37
CA LYS A 60 3.29 5.40 9.48
C LYS A 60 3.60 4.56 10.71
N THR A 61 3.86 5.20 11.84
CA THR A 61 4.06 4.50 13.10
C THR A 61 2.70 4.23 13.75
N GLN A 62 2.41 2.97 14.06
CA GLN A 62 1.22 2.60 14.82
C GLN A 62 1.46 2.90 16.30
N ILE A 63 0.66 3.80 16.87
CA ILE A 63 0.71 4.18 18.28
C ILE A 63 -0.67 4.06 18.93
N ALA A 64 -0.71 3.94 20.26
CA ALA A 64 -1.93 4.14 21.03
C ALA A 64 -2.04 5.61 21.43
N LEU A 65 -2.99 6.33 20.82
CA LEU A 65 -3.29 7.74 21.10
C LEU A 65 -4.70 7.85 21.67
N ARG A 66 -4.89 8.68 22.71
CA ARG A 66 -6.22 9.08 23.18
C ARG A 66 -6.66 10.33 22.44
N VAL A 67 -7.90 10.32 21.97
CA VAL A 67 -8.57 11.42 21.28
C VAL A 67 -9.94 11.59 21.94
N ASP A 68 -10.43 12.82 22.03
CA ASP A 68 -11.77 13.09 22.54
C ASP A 68 -12.84 12.38 21.69
N ASP A 69 -13.91 11.95 22.35
CA ASP A 69 -14.92 11.08 21.73
C ASP A 69 -15.69 11.80 20.60
N ASP A 70 -16.01 13.08 20.80
CA ASP A 70 -16.68 13.94 19.84
C ASP A 70 -15.84 14.15 18.57
N VAL A 71 -14.54 14.38 18.72
CA VAL A 71 -13.58 14.51 17.62
C VAL A 71 -13.50 13.19 16.83
N LEU A 72 -13.40 12.05 17.53
CA LEU A 72 -13.35 10.75 16.88
C LEU A 72 -14.66 10.43 16.15
N ALA A 73 -15.81 10.74 16.76
CA ALA A 73 -17.12 10.57 16.17
C ALA A 73 -17.27 11.40 14.88
N TRP A 74 -16.83 12.66 14.90
CA TRP A 74 -16.88 13.55 13.74
C TRP A 74 -16.05 13.03 12.56
N PHE A 75 -14.84 12.51 12.81
CA PHE A 75 -14.03 11.90 11.74
C PHE A 75 -14.65 10.61 11.21
N LYS A 76 -15.16 9.74 12.08
CA LYS A 76 -15.84 8.49 11.69
C LYS A 76 -17.09 8.74 10.84
N ALA A 77 -17.84 9.80 11.13
CA ALA A 77 -19.04 10.17 10.36
C ALA A 77 -18.75 10.48 8.88
N GLN A 78 -17.51 10.82 8.53
CA GLN A 78 -17.07 11.06 7.15
C GLN A 78 -16.81 9.77 6.35
N GLY A 79 -17.07 8.59 6.94
CA GLY A 79 -16.97 7.30 6.27
C GLY A 79 -15.57 6.71 6.23
N THR A 80 -15.33 5.81 5.27
CA THR A 80 -14.06 5.08 5.14
C THR A 80 -12.87 6.04 4.97
N GLY A 81 -11.71 5.65 5.52
CA GLY A 81 -10.51 6.49 5.48
C GLY A 81 -10.45 7.63 6.52
N TYR A 82 -11.30 7.61 7.55
CA TYR A 82 -11.29 8.65 8.59
C TYR A 82 -9.92 8.85 9.26
N GLN A 83 -9.17 7.77 9.49
CA GLN A 83 -7.81 7.85 10.04
C GLN A 83 -6.84 8.58 9.09
N THR A 84 -6.99 8.40 7.78
CA THR A 84 -6.18 9.10 6.78
C THR A 84 -6.48 10.59 6.79
N ARG A 85 -7.76 10.98 6.89
CA ARG A 85 -8.16 12.40 7.02
C ARG A 85 -7.67 13.01 8.33
N MET A 86 -7.83 12.32 9.45
CA MET A 86 -7.30 12.75 10.74
C MET A 86 -5.78 12.96 10.69
N ASN A 87 -5.04 12.03 10.09
CA ASN A 87 -3.60 12.16 9.91
C ASN A 87 -3.20 13.32 8.98
N ALA A 88 -4.00 13.64 7.95
CA ALA A 88 -3.76 14.80 7.08
C ALA A 88 -3.88 16.12 7.85
N VAL A 89 -4.88 16.24 8.73
CA VAL A 89 -5.04 17.41 9.61
C VAL A 89 -3.85 17.55 10.56
N LEU A 90 -3.44 16.46 11.21
CA LEU A 90 -2.26 16.48 12.09
C LEU A 90 -0.99 16.91 11.34
N ARG A 91 -0.81 16.42 10.10
CA ARG A 91 0.33 16.80 9.26
C ARG A 91 0.29 18.29 8.90
N ALA A 92 -0.86 18.79 8.45
CA ALA A 92 -1.00 20.21 8.12
C ALA A 92 -0.73 21.11 9.34
N PHE A 93 -1.18 20.69 10.53
CA PHE A 93 -0.86 21.40 11.77
C PHE A 93 0.66 21.40 12.04
N CYS A 94 1.32 20.24 11.94
CA CYS A 94 2.77 20.16 12.10
C CYS A 94 3.52 21.03 11.10
N ASP A 95 3.16 20.99 9.82
CA ASP A 95 3.82 21.74 8.75
C ASP A 95 3.67 23.25 8.96
N ALA A 96 2.49 23.71 9.40
CA ALA A 96 2.23 25.12 9.70
C ALA A 96 2.99 25.66 10.94
N HIS A 97 3.38 24.77 11.87
CA HIS A 97 4.09 25.14 13.10
C HIS A 97 5.55 24.70 13.10
N ARG A 98 6.04 24.16 11.99
CA ARG A 98 7.44 23.77 11.87
C ARG A 98 8.26 25.06 11.70
N PRO A 99 9.25 25.33 12.57
CA PRO A 99 10.14 26.45 12.36
C PRO A 99 10.89 26.26 11.04
N ASP A 100 11.04 27.34 10.28
CA ASP A 100 11.90 27.38 9.10
C ASP A 100 13.34 27.08 9.58
N THR A 101 13.84 25.90 9.27
CA THR A 101 15.23 25.49 9.49
C THR A 101 15.77 24.96 8.17
#